data_AF-C8RWY8-F1
#
_entry.id   AF-C8RWY8-F1
#
_cell.length_a   1.000
_cell.length_b   1.000
_cell.length_c   1.000
_cell.angle_alpha   90.00
_cell.angle_beta   90.00
_cell.angle_gamma   90.00
#
_symmetry.space_group_name_H-M   'P 1'
#
loop_
_entity.id
_entity.type
_entity.pdbx_description
1 polymer ?
#
loop_
_entity_poly.entity_id
_entity_poly.type
_entity_poly.pdbx_seq_one_letter_code
_entity_poly.pdbx_strand_id
1 'polypeptide(L)'
;MINQMNPSADVTALSSIFVDVSAVEVGTQLTVKWRGKPVFIRRRNQEDIDLGRSIPLTDLRDTNAENANLDPGATAEDANRTLDEAGEWLVMMGVCTHLGCVPLGDSGDFGGWFCPCHGSHYDSAGRIRKGPAPRNLDIPVAAFFDETTIKLG
;
A
#
# COMPACT_ATOMS: atom_id res chain seq x y z
N MET A 1 -25.15 -3.47 -27.87
CA MET A 1 -25.05 -2.12 -27.25
C MET A 1 -24.65 -2.25 -25.78
N ILE A 2 -23.47 -2.85 -25.52
CA ILE A 2 -22.89 -3.01 -24.17
C ILE A 2 -21.44 -2.48 -24.19
N ASN A 3 -20.73 -2.68 -25.30
CA ASN A 3 -19.34 -2.26 -25.44
C ASN A 3 -19.11 -0.74 -25.30
N GLN A 4 -20.11 0.11 -25.56
CA GLN A 4 -19.97 1.56 -25.39
C GLN A 4 -19.84 2.03 -23.93
N MET A 5 -20.07 1.15 -22.95
CA MET A 5 -19.89 1.45 -21.51
C MET A 5 -18.54 0.96 -20.97
N ASN A 6 -17.75 0.24 -21.78
CA ASN A 6 -16.40 -0.18 -21.40
C ASN A 6 -15.42 1.01 -21.46
N PRO A 7 -14.29 0.95 -20.73
CA PRO A 7 -13.28 2.01 -20.76
C PRO A 7 -12.81 2.30 -22.19
N SER A 8 -12.82 3.58 -22.56
CA SER A 8 -12.33 4.06 -23.85
C SER A 8 -10.80 4.06 -23.91
N ALA A 9 -10.25 4.17 -25.12
CA ALA A 9 -8.80 4.08 -25.34
C ALA A 9 -8.00 5.13 -24.56
N ASP A 10 -8.55 6.33 -24.39
CA ASP A 10 -7.98 7.41 -23.57
C ASP A 10 -7.95 7.06 -22.07
N VAL A 11 -8.91 6.27 -21.57
CA VAL A 11 -8.93 5.78 -20.18
C VAL A 11 -7.88 4.68 -19.98
N THR A 12 -7.58 3.87 -21.00
CA THR A 12 -6.57 2.81 -20.91
C THR A 12 -5.12 3.30 -20.97
N ALA A 13 -4.87 4.50 -21.49
CA ALA A 13 -3.53 5.04 -21.73
C ALA A 13 -2.86 5.66 -20.47
N LEU A 14 -3.16 5.15 -19.27
CA LEU A 14 -2.61 5.70 -18.03
C LEU A 14 -1.17 5.23 -17.79
N SER A 15 -0.26 6.18 -17.99
CA SER A 15 1.19 6.08 -17.90
C SER A 15 1.71 5.88 -16.48
N SER A 16 3.00 5.53 -16.40
CA SER A 16 3.80 5.70 -15.20
C SER A 16 3.82 7.17 -14.76
N ILE A 17 4.01 7.42 -13.47
CA ILE A 17 4.29 8.75 -12.92
C ILE A 17 5.56 8.70 -12.07
N PHE A 18 6.22 9.84 -11.90
CA PHE A 18 7.39 10.01 -11.05
C PHE A 18 7.00 10.89 -9.86
N VAL A 19 7.31 10.44 -8.66
CA VAL A 19 6.96 11.12 -7.42
C VAL A 19 8.25 11.46 -6.69
N ASP A 20 8.51 12.75 -6.52
CA ASP A 20 9.58 13.23 -5.66
C ASP A 20 9.23 12.98 -4.20
N VAL A 21 10.14 12.34 -3.48
CA VAL A 21 10.02 11.98 -2.06
C VAL A 21 11.09 12.64 -1.20
N SER A 22 11.86 13.58 -1.74
CA SER A 22 12.93 14.30 -1.03
C SER A 22 12.46 15.00 0.25
N ALA A 23 11.21 15.50 0.26
CA ALA A 23 10.61 16.20 1.39
C ALA A 23 9.81 15.29 2.35
N VAL A 24 9.79 13.97 2.12
CA VAL A 24 9.06 13.02 2.98
C VAL A 24 9.91 12.71 4.21
N GLU A 25 9.48 13.23 5.36
CA GLU A 25 10.09 12.99 6.66
C GLU A 25 9.70 11.61 7.21
N VAL A 26 10.57 11.05 8.04
CA VAL A 26 10.33 9.77 8.73
C VAL A 26 9.09 9.89 9.63
N GLY A 27 8.21 8.89 9.57
CA GLY A 27 6.92 8.85 10.25
C GLY A 27 5.79 9.56 9.49
N THR A 28 6.06 10.20 8.34
CA THR A 28 5.04 10.91 7.58
C THR A 28 4.56 10.12 6.36
N GLN A 29 3.37 10.46 5.88
CA GLN A 29 2.76 9.87 4.69
C GLN A 29 2.49 10.94 3.64
N LEU A 30 2.95 10.69 2.43
CA LEU A 30 2.53 11.38 1.22
C LEU A 30 1.39 10.60 0.56
N THR A 31 0.33 11.30 0.15
CA THR A 31 -0.76 10.71 -0.63
C THR A 31 -0.80 11.33 -2.03
N VAL A 32 -0.57 10.50 -3.04
CA VAL A 32 -0.62 10.93 -4.45
C VAL A 32 -1.77 10.27 -5.19
N LYS A 33 -2.22 10.88 -6.28
CA LYS A 33 -3.26 10.30 -7.14
C LYS A 33 -2.62 9.60 -8.33
N TRP A 34 -2.87 8.30 -8.48
CA TRP A 34 -2.44 7.50 -9.62
C TRP A 34 -3.61 6.64 -10.14
N ARG A 35 -3.86 6.69 -11.45
CA ARG A 35 -5.01 6.02 -12.10
C ARG A 35 -6.36 6.30 -11.42
N GLY A 36 -6.56 7.54 -10.99
CA GLY A 36 -7.79 7.97 -10.31
C GLY A 36 -7.92 7.55 -8.85
N LYS A 37 -6.97 6.77 -8.31
CA LYS A 37 -6.98 6.22 -6.96
C LYS A 37 -5.82 6.80 -6.13
N PRO A 38 -5.94 6.87 -4.79
CA PRO A 38 -4.84 7.28 -3.94
C PRO A 38 -3.77 6.18 -3.84
N VAL A 39 -2.51 6.60 -3.83
CA VAL A 39 -1.34 5.80 -3.46
C VAL A 39 -0.73 6.45 -2.23
N PHE A 40 -0.51 5.66 -1.20
CA PHE A 40 0.21 6.06 0.00
C PHE A 40 1.69 5.75 -0.18
N ILE A 41 2.52 6.74 0.10
CA ILE A 41 3.97 6.62 0.21
C ILE A 41 4.30 7.03 1.63
N ARG A 42 4.52 6.06 2.51
CA ARG A 42 4.90 6.29 3.90
C ARG A 42 6.37 5.99 4.08
N ARG A 43 7.09 6.94 4.66
CA ARG A 43 8.44 6.73 5.15
C ARG A 43 8.33 6.32 6.62
N ARG A 44 8.42 5.02 6.88
CA ARG A 44 8.17 4.41 8.20
C ARG A 44 9.27 4.78 9.19
N ASN A 45 8.89 4.94 10.46
CA ASN A 45 9.85 5.07 11.54
C ASN A 45 10.29 3.68 12.05
N GLN A 46 11.25 3.64 12.99
CA GLN A 46 11.75 2.37 13.52
C GLN A 46 10.66 1.55 14.25
N GLU A 47 9.74 2.22 14.95
CA GLU A 47 8.64 1.55 15.66
C GLU A 47 7.68 0.85 14.68
N ASP A 48 7.33 1.51 13.57
CA ASP A 48 6.51 0.95 12.50
C ASP A 48 7.15 -0.32 11.92
N ILE A 49 8.47 -0.28 11.68
CA ILE A 49 9.26 -1.38 11.12
C ILE A 49 9.34 -2.55 12.11
N ASP A 50 9.67 -2.27 13.36
CA ASP A 50 9.81 -3.28 14.40
C ASP A 50 8.46 -3.97 14.67
N LEU A 51 7.37 -3.20 14.74
CA LEU A 51 6.02 -3.73 14.88
C LEU A 51 5.66 -4.64 13.70
N GLY A 52 5.93 -4.20 12.47
CA GLY A 52 5.65 -4.97 11.26
C GLY A 52 6.38 -6.31 11.22
N ARG A 53 7.68 -6.31 11.59
CA ARG A 53 8.56 -7.49 11.65
C ARG A 53 8.24 -8.43 12.81
N SER A 54 7.70 -7.91 13.91
CA SER A 54 7.36 -8.72 15.10
C SER A 54 6.17 -9.68 14.88
N ILE A 55 5.37 -9.46 13.83
CA ILE A 55 4.15 -10.22 13.58
C ILE A 55 4.49 -11.47 12.74
N PRO A 56 4.27 -12.69 13.28
CA PRO A 56 4.49 -13.91 12.51
C PRO A 56 3.39 -14.07 11.45
N LEU A 57 3.72 -14.73 10.33
CA LEU A 57 2.77 -15.01 9.24
C LEU A 57 1.50 -15.71 9.71
N THR A 58 1.58 -16.56 10.74
CA THR A 58 0.43 -17.30 11.31
C THR A 58 -0.63 -16.40 11.93
N ASP A 59 -0.26 -15.17 12.29
CA ASP A 59 -1.15 -14.21 12.95
C ASP A 59 -1.78 -13.23 11.94
N LEU A 60 -1.47 -13.40 10.65
CA LEU A 60 -2.04 -12.63 9.55
C LEU A 60 -3.27 -13.32 8.99
N ARG A 61 -4.27 -12.51 8.63
CA ARG A 61 -5.49 -13.00 7.98
C ARG A 61 -5.27 -13.28 6.49
N ASP A 62 -4.47 -12.43 5.86
CA ASP A 62 -4.01 -12.58 4.49
C ASP A 62 -2.48 -12.71 4.52
N THR A 63 -2.01 -13.89 4.14
CA THR A 63 -0.60 -14.26 4.16
C THR A 63 0.10 -13.98 2.84
N ASN A 64 -0.59 -13.43 1.83
CA ASN A 64 0.02 -13.02 0.57
C ASN A 64 0.60 -11.62 0.68
N ALA A 65 1.75 -11.40 0.03
CA ALA A 65 2.42 -10.11 -0.01
C ALA A 65 1.59 -9.04 -0.73
N GLU A 66 0.66 -9.42 -1.61
CA GLU A 66 -0.12 -8.50 -2.47
C GLU A 66 0.79 -7.45 -3.15
N ASN A 67 1.97 -7.91 -3.60
CA ASN A 67 3.03 -7.06 -4.12
C ASN A 67 3.33 -7.38 -5.57
N ALA A 68 2.98 -6.44 -6.46
CA ALA A 68 3.16 -6.60 -7.90
C ALA A 68 4.63 -6.57 -8.37
N ASN A 69 5.57 -6.25 -7.47
CA ASN A 69 7.01 -6.24 -7.75
C ASN A 69 7.69 -7.58 -7.44
N LEU A 70 6.99 -8.51 -6.79
CA LEU A 70 7.50 -9.81 -6.37
C LEU A 70 6.77 -10.95 -7.09
N ASP A 71 7.25 -12.17 -6.90
CA ASP A 71 6.55 -13.36 -7.38
C ASP A 71 5.15 -13.45 -6.74
N PRO A 72 4.12 -13.91 -7.47
CA PRO A 72 2.74 -13.99 -6.97
C PRO A 72 2.55 -14.86 -5.71
N GLY A 73 3.51 -15.73 -5.38
CA GLY A 73 3.50 -16.56 -4.19
C GLY A 73 4.26 -15.97 -3.00
N ALA A 74 4.77 -14.73 -3.10
CA ALA A 74 5.47 -14.07 -2.01
C ALA A 74 4.53 -13.88 -0.82
N THR A 75 5.07 -14.12 0.38
CA THR A 75 4.35 -14.10 1.64
C THR A 75 4.36 -12.71 2.29
N ALA A 76 3.42 -12.44 3.18
CA ALA A 76 3.16 -11.14 3.78
C ALA A 76 4.13 -10.76 4.93
N GLU A 77 5.35 -11.30 4.96
CA GLU A 77 6.39 -10.77 5.85
C GLU A 77 6.63 -9.28 5.57
N ASP A 78 7.01 -8.55 6.60
CA ASP A 78 7.25 -7.11 6.50
C ASP A 78 8.24 -6.74 5.38
N ALA A 79 9.30 -7.53 5.22
CA ALA A 79 10.32 -7.32 4.18
C ALA A 79 9.76 -7.45 2.74
N ASN A 80 8.69 -8.23 2.55
CA ASN A 80 8.05 -8.38 1.24
C ASN A 80 7.01 -7.27 0.95
N ARG A 81 6.81 -6.34 1.90
CA ARG A 81 5.82 -5.27 1.82
C ARG A 81 6.45 -3.89 1.56
N THR A 82 7.77 -3.76 1.59
CA THR A 82 8.49 -2.49 1.37
C THR A 82 9.29 -2.50 0.08
N LEU A 83 9.69 -1.32 -0.39
CA LEU A 83 10.51 -1.18 -1.60
C LEU A 83 12.00 -1.40 -1.33
N ASP A 84 12.44 -1.18 -0.09
CA ASP A 84 13.83 -1.25 0.34
C ASP A 84 14.04 -2.32 1.43
N GLU A 85 15.28 -2.79 1.54
CA GLU A 85 15.69 -3.80 2.53
C GLU A 85 15.61 -3.29 3.98
N ALA A 86 15.82 -1.99 4.20
CA ALA A 86 15.71 -1.41 5.53
C ALA A 86 14.26 -1.38 6.03
N GLY A 87 13.28 -1.45 5.12
CA GLY A 87 11.86 -1.43 5.42
C GLY A 87 11.32 -0.01 5.61
N GLU A 88 12.04 1.01 5.18
CA GLU A 88 11.68 2.41 5.42
C GLU A 88 10.56 2.88 4.47
N TRP A 89 10.53 2.41 3.23
CA TRP A 89 9.63 2.88 2.19
C TRP A 89 8.49 1.89 1.93
N LEU A 90 7.32 2.20 2.51
CA LEU A 90 6.07 1.49 2.24
C LEU A 90 5.26 2.26 1.19
N VAL A 91 5.07 1.63 0.03
CA VAL A 91 4.28 2.19 -1.08
C VAL A 91 3.12 1.26 -1.38
N MET A 92 1.89 1.74 -1.25
CA MET A 92 0.71 0.91 -1.44
C MET A 92 -0.50 1.71 -1.92
N MET A 93 -1.46 1.04 -2.55
CA MET A 93 -2.75 1.61 -2.89
C MET A 93 -3.48 2.00 -1.61
N GLY A 94 -3.84 3.27 -1.48
CA GLY A 94 -4.66 3.79 -0.38
C GLY A 94 -6.14 3.43 -0.52
N VAL A 95 -6.42 2.21 -0.95
CA VAL A 95 -7.75 1.75 -1.38
C VAL A 95 -8.08 0.49 -0.61
N CYS A 96 -9.00 0.62 0.35
CA CYS A 96 -9.44 -0.50 1.18
C CYS A 96 -9.96 -1.64 0.30
N THR A 97 -9.43 -2.85 0.53
CA THR A 97 -9.75 -4.05 -0.26
C THR A 97 -11.15 -4.59 -0.01
N HIS A 98 -11.91 -4.03 0.95
CA HIS A 98 -13.33 -4.31 1.11
C HIS A 98 -14.14 -3.75 -0.08
N LEU A 99 -14.34 -2.42 -0.12
CA LEU A 99 -15.19 -1.74 -1.10
C LEU A 99 -14.60 -0.41 -1.58
N GLY A 100 -13.29 -0.21 -1.45
CA GLY A 100 -12.58 0.87 -2.13
C GLY A 100 -12.51 2.22 -1.43
N CYS A 101 -13.02 2.35 -0.20
CA CYS A 101 -12.82 3.56 0.61
C CYS A 101 -11.33 3.80 0.92
N VAL A 102 -10.97 5.04 1.25
CA VAL A 102 -9.60 5.42 1.62
C VAL A 102 -9.38 5.21 3.12
N PRO A 103 -8.46 4.32 3.54
CA PRO A 103 -8.11 4.18 4.96
C PRO A 103 -7.39 5.42 5.49
N LEU A 104 -7.68 5.80 6.74
CA LEU A 104 -7.03 6.89 7.47
C LEU A 104 -5.73 6.37 8.10
N GLY A 105 -4.62 7.08 7.92
CA GLY A 105 -3.32 6.72 8.52
C GLY A 105 -3.23 7.03 10.02
N ASP A 106 -2.18 6.53 10.66
CA ASP A 106 -1.89 6.67 12.10
C ASP A 106 -3.13 6.39 12.97
N SER A 107 -3.91 5.39 12.57
CA SER A 107 -5.25 5.13 13.11
C SER A 107 -5.54 3.64 13.24
N GLY A 108 -6.45 3.31 14.15
CA GLY A 108 -6.92 1.95 14.39
C GLY A 108 -6.01 1.15 15.33
N ASP A 109 -6.49 -0.04 15.69
CA ASP A 109 -5.94 -0.87 16.78
C ASP A 109 -4.54 -1.47 16.53
N PHE A 110 -3.95 -1.32 15.34
CA PHE A 110 -2.73 -2.04 14.92
C PHE A 110 -1.58 -1.14 14.43
N GLY A 111 -1.58 0.14 14.79
CA GLY A 111 -0.48 1.06 14.46
C GLY A 111 -0.32 1.27 12.94
N GLY A 112 -1.43 1.35 12.21
CA GLY A 112 -1.42 1.49 10.76
C GLY A 112 -2.59 2.33 10.28
N TRP A 113 -3.55 1.69 9.60
CA TRP A 113 -4.67 2.39 8.98
C TRP A 113 -6.03 1.89 9.44
N PHE A 114 -6.99 2.81 9.53
CA PHE A 114 -8.39 2.52 9.82
C PHE A 114 -9.29 2.93 8.65
N CYS A 115 -10.09 2.00 8.13
CA CYS A 115 -11.10 2.30 7.11
C CYS A 115 -12.46 2.62 7.76
N PRO A 116 -12.92 3.88 7.73
CA PRO A 116 -14.10 4.33 8.47
C PRO A 116 -15.41 3.80 7.89
N CYS A 117 -15.42 3.33 6.65
CA CYS A 117 -16.65 2.89 5.99
C CYS A 117 -17.28 1.66 6.65
N HIS A 118 -16.45 0.68 7.04
CA HIS A 118 -16.93 -0.60 7.61
C HIS A 118 -16.00 -1.16 8.69
N GLY A 119 -15.08 -0.34 9.22
CA GLY A 119 -14.23 -0.71 10.36
C GLY A 119 -13.15 -1.75 10.04
N SER A 120 -12.52 -1.68 8.87
CA SER A 120 -11.33 -2.50 8.61
C SER A 120 -10.08 -1.85 9.19
N HIS A 121 -9.20 -2.63 9.81
CA HIS A 121 -7.95 -2.16 10.39
C HIS A 121 -6.76 -2.85 9.74
N TYR A 122 -5.75 -2.05 9.39
CA TYR A 122 -4.49 -2.49 8.80
C TYR A 122 -3.34 -2.18 9.75
N ASP A 123 -2.32 -3.03 9.77
CA ASP A 123 -1.10 -2.78 10.57
C ASP A 123 -0.11 -1.84 9.86
N SER A 124 1.05 -1.61 10.48
CA SER A 124 2.13 -0.74 9.99
C SER A 124 2.75 -1.15 8.64
N ALA A 125 2.45 -2.35 8.13
CA ALA A 125 2.84 -2.83 6.80
C ALA A 125 1.65 -2.85 5.81
N GLY A 126 0.52 -2.25 6.19
CA GLY A 126 -0.70 -2.20 5.39
C GLY A 126 -1.39 -3.56 5.27
N ARG A 127 -1.17 -4.48 6.21
CA ARG A 127 -1.76 -5.83 6.20
C ARG A 127 -3.05 -5.86 6.99
N ILE A 128 -4.06 -6.56 6.48
CA ILE A 128 -5.40 -6.60 7.09
C ILE A 128 -5.37 -7.42 8.39
N ARG A 129 -5.82 -6.79 9.49
CA ARG A 129 -5.85 -7.42 10.82
C ARG A 129 -7.27 -7.63 11.34
N LYS A 130 -8.21 -6.76 11.01
CA LYS A 130 -9.59 -6.79 11.54
C LYS A 130 -10.58 -6.18 10.56
N GLY A 131 -11.84 -6.64 10.62
CA GLY A 131 -12.95 -6.11 9.80
C GLY A 131 -13.21 -6.90 8.51
N PRO A 132 -14.08 -6.37 7.62
CA PRO A 132 -14.58 -7.10 6.45
C PRO A 132 -13.64 -7.10 5.24
N ALA A 133 -12.58 -6.27 5.21
CA ALA A 133 -11.59 -6.34 4.15
C ALA A 133 -10.97 -7.76 4.09
N PRO A 134 -10.88 -8.39 2.90
CA PRO A 134 -10.42 -9.76 2.77
C PRO A 134 -8.89 -9.87 2.62
N ARG A 135 -8.21 -8.80 2.18
CA ARG A 135 -6.81 -8.81 1.77
C ARG A 135 -6.02 -7.59 2.24
N ASN A 136 -4.70 -7.71 2.21
CA ASN A 136 -3.74 -6.63 2.45
C ASN A 136 -3.90 -5.50 1.41
N LEU A 137 -3.47 -4.29 1.72
CA LEU A 137 -3.48 -3.21 0.73
C LEU A 137 -2.52 -3.54 -0.42
N ASP A 138 -2.99 -3.43 -1.66
CA ASP A 138 -2.22 -3.80 -2.84
C ASP A 138 -0.99 -2.89 -2.99
N ILE A 139 0.19 -3.46 -3.25
CA ILE A 139 1.39 -2.70 -3.60
C ILE A 139 1.49 -2.65 -5.14
N PRO A 140 1.43 -1.45 -5.76
CA PRO A 140 1.54 -1.32 -7.20
C PRO A 140 2.97 -1.60 -7.67
N VAL A 141 3.16 -1.75 -8.98
CA VAL A 141 4.50 -1.73 -9.57
C VAL A 141 5.15 -0.39 -9.22
N ALA A 142 6.22 -0.42 -8.46
CA ALA A 142 6.87 0.75 -7.91
C ALA A 142 8.36 0.46 -7.67
N ALA A 143 9.21 1.43 -8.00
CA ALA A 143 10.64 1.35 -7.74
C ALA A 143 11.24 2.75 -7.61
N PHE A 144 12.36 2.86 -6.89
CA PHE A 144 13.18 4.06 -6.97
C PHE A 144 13.76 4.19 -8.39
N PHE A 145 13.54 5.36 -9.00
CA PHE A 145 14.13 5.74 -10.28
C PHE A 145 15.52 6.35 -10.06
N ASP A 146 15.66 7.13 -9.00
CA ASP A 146 16.90 7.73 -8.49
C ASP A 146 16.82 7.86 -6.95
N GLU A 147 17.76 8.57 -6.32
CA GLU A 147 17.88 8.68 -4.86
C GLU A 147 16.63 9.27 -4.17
N THR A 148 15.85 10.12 -4.85
CA THR A 148 14.72 10.83 -4.24
C THR A 148 13.44 10.73 -5.05
N THR A 149 13.38 9.88 -6.08
CA THR A 149 12.22 9.77 -6.95
C THR A 149 11.72 8.34 -7.05
N ILE A 150 10.45 8.12 -6.74
CA ILE A 150 9.76 6.83 -6.94
C ILE A 150 8.98 6.87 -8.25
N LYS A 151 9.20 5.88 -9.11
CA LYS A 151 8.38 5.64 -10.30
C LYS A 151 7.23 4.70 -9.94
N LEU A 152 5.99 5.12 -10.18
CA LEU A 152 4.78 4.31 -10.05
C LEU A 152 4.27 3.89 -11.43
N GLY A 153 4.06 2.60 -11.63
CA GLY A 153 3.54 2.00 -12.87
C GLY A 153 4.58 1.74 -13.94
#